data_AF-A0A4S2GXY6-F1
#
_entry.id   AF-A0A4S2GXY6-F1
#
_cell.length_a   1.000
_cell.length_b   1.000
_cell.length_c   1.000
_cell.angle_alpha   90.00
_cell.angle_beta   90.00
_cell.angle_gamma   90.00
#
_symmetry.space_group_name_H-M   'P 1'
#
loop_
_entity.id
_entity.type
_entity.pdbx_description
1 polymer ?
#
loop_
_entity_poly.entity_id
_entity_poly.type
_entity_poly.pdbx_seq_one_letter_code
_entity_poly.pdbx_strand_id
1 'polypeptide(L)'
;MSFSGLSGLGMSKEEFIAEYLKEKPADGRYTTQHRPCDFLDADGSCKLGEHRPESCKKFPYTDQPERLHSLYSMLEAIEVCPVAFEIYERLKKEYGFRHRR
;
A
#
# COMPACT_ATOMS: atom_id res chain seq x y z
N MET A 1 -5.37 12.47 4.42
CA MET A 1 -4.46 12.01 5.49
C MET A 1 -4.69 12.92 6.69
N SER A 2 -4.88 12.38 7.90
CA SER A 2 -4.84 13.23 9.11
C SER A 2 -3.38 13.54 9.42
N PHE A 3 -3.03 14.82 9.53
CA PHE A 3 -1.64 15.30 9.62
C PHE A 3 -1.10 15.41 11.05
N SER A 4 -1.82 14.84 12.02
CA SER A 4 -1.47 14.89 13.45
C SER A 4 -0.15 14.21 13.82
N GLY A 5 0.48 13.47 12.89
CA GLY A 5 1.76 12.78 13.11
C GLY A 5 3.02 13.60 12.76
N LEU A 6 2.93 14.73 12.06
CA LEU A 6 4.11 15.40 11.49
C LEU A 6 5.05 16.10 12.49
N SER A 7 4.70 16.12 13.79
CA SER A 7 5.47 16.81 14.83
C SER A 7 6.90 16.29 15.03
N GLY A 8 7.25 15.12 14.48
CA GLY A 8 8.60 14.54 14.58
C GLY A 8 9.62 15.08 13.57
N LEU A 9 9.20 15.81 12.53
CA LEU A 9 10.09 16.25 11.43
C LEU A 9 10.61 17.69 11.56
N GLY A 10 10.12 18.46 12.54
CA GLY A 10 10.55 19.85 12.74
C GLY A 10 10.16 20.82 11.61
N MET A 11 9.25 20.42 10.71
CA MET A 11 8.75 21.22 9.59
C MET A 11 7.26 21.55 9.75
N SER A 12 6.82 22.62 9.08
CA SER A 12 5.40 22.96 9.00
C SER A 12 4.63 21.98 8.10
N LYS A 13 3.31 21.97 8.23
CA LYS A 13 2.43 21.15 7.39
C LYS A 13 2.53 21.57 5.92
N GLU A 14 2.63 22.87 5.67
CA GLU A 14 2.70 23.46 4.33
C GLU A 14 3.99 23.06 3.63
N GLU A 15 5.13 23.08 4.34
CA GLU A 15 6.42 22.59 3.83
C GLU A 15 6.36 21.08 3.55
N PHE A 16 5.80 20.29 4.46
CA PHE A 16 5.67 18.84 4.25
C PHE A 16 4.83 18.52 3.00
N ILE A 17 3.71 19.22 2.82
CA ILE A 17 2.87 19.04 1.65
C ILE A 17 3.61 19.44 0.38
N ALA A 18 4.28 20.59 0.39
CA ALA A 18 4.98 21.11 -0.80
C ALA A 18 6.18 20.23 -1.22
N GLU A 19 6.88 19.63 -0.26
CA GLU A 19 8.09 18.84 -0.53
C GLU A 19 7.80 17.36 -0.83
N TYR A 20 6.84 16.74 -0.11
CA TYR A 20 6.65 15.29 -0.14
C TYR A 20 5.34 14.83 -0.74
N LEU A 21 4.33 15.69 -0.86
CA LEU A 21 2.98 15.30 -1.26
C LEU A 21 2.49 16.03 -2.50
N LYS A 22 1.58 15.37 -3.22
CA LYS A 22 0.82 15.95 -4.32
C LYS A 22 -0.66 15.68 -4.12
N GLU A 23 -1.47 16.72 -4.23
CA GLU A 23 -2.93 16.60 -4.22
C GLU A 23 -3.42 15.92 -5.50
N LYS A 24 -4.36 14.98 -5.34
CA LYS A 24 -5.10 14.35 -6.43
C LYS A 24 -6.34 15.20 -6.72
N PRO A 25 -6.43 15.81 -7.91
CA PRO A 25 -7.55 16.70 -8.25
C PRO A 25 -8.93 16.02 -8.19
N ALA A 26 -8.98 14.70 -8.39
CA ALA A 26 -10.22 13.94 -8.48
C ALA A 26 -10.94 13.75 -7.14
N ASP A 27 -10.20 13.73 -6.02
CA ASP A 27 -10.77 13.38 -4.71
C ASP A 27 -10.22 14.23 -3.55
N GLY A 28 -9.38 15.24 -3.84
CA GLY A 28 -8.76 16.11 -2.84
C GLY A 28 -7.81 15.38 -1.89
N ARG A 29 -7.40 14.15 -2.22
CA ARG A 29 -6.50 13.35 -1.37
C ARG A 29 -5.05 13.61 -1.75
N TYR A 30 -4.16 13.52 -0.78
CA TYR A 30 -2.73 13.61 -1.02
C TYR A 30 -2.12 12.23 -1.27
N THR A 31 -1.15 12.19 -2.19
CA THR A 31 -0.26 11.04 -2.40
C THR A 31 1.19 11.48 -2.36
N THR A 32 2.11 10.54 -2.14
CA THR A 32 3.54 10.84 -2.19
C THR A 32 3.94 11.35 -3.58
N GLN A 33 4.75 12.39 -3.62
CA GLN A 33 5.27 12.96 -4.86
C GLN A 33 6.32 12.05 -5.49
N HIS A 34 7.21 11.47 -4.68
CA HIS A 34 8.29 10.60 -5.14
C HIS A 34 7.95 9.12 -4.96
N ARG A 35 8.59 8.30 -5.81
CA ARG A 35 8.53 6.83 -5.78
C ARG A 35 9.95 6.28 -6.00
N PRO A 36 10.48 5.42 -5.12
CA PRO A 36 9.90 4.98 -3.84
C PRO A 36 9.63 6.16 -2.88
N CYS A 37 8.81 5.95 -1.84
CA CYS A 37 8.50 6.97 -0.85
C CYS A 37 9.79 7.49 -0.20
N ASP A 38 9.95 8.80 -0.02
CA ASP A 38 11.16 9.42 0.56
C ASP A 38 11.47 8.96 2.00
N PHE A 39 10.42 8.50 2.69
CA PHE A 39 10.48 7.97 4.04
C PHE A 39 10.72 6.45 4.10
N LEU A 40 10.88 5.77 2.97
CA LEU A 40 11.20 4.33 2.93
C LEU A 40 12.72 4.14 2.95
N ASP A 41 13.22 3.35 3.89
CA ASP A 41 14.63 2.95 3.97
C ASP A 41 14.90 1.65 3.20
N ALA A 42 16.18 1.37 2.95
CA ALA A 42 16.63 0.22 2.15
C ALA A 42 16.29 -1.14 2.80
N ASP A 43 16.12 -1.17 4.12
CA ASP A 43 15.69 -2.35 4.87
C ASP A 43 14.16 -2.53 4.91
N GLY A 44 13.42 -1.63 4.26
CA GLY A 44 11.96 -1.62 4.23
C GLY A 44 11.31 -0.93 5.44
N SER A 45 12.10 -0.37 6.36
CA SER A 45 11.57 0.43 7.47
C SER A 45 11.13 1.82 7.01
N CYS A 46 10.32 2.50 7.83
CA CYS A 46 9.83 3.84 7.51
C CYS A 46 10.37 4.86 8.52
N LYS A 47 11.04 5.91 8.03
CA LYS A 47 11.62 7.00 8.83
C LYS A 47 10.61 7.72 9.72
N LEU A 48 9.32 7.69 9.38
CA LEU A 48 8.26 8.27 10.20
C LEU A 48 7.95 7.45 11.45
N GLY A 49 8.35 6.17 11.54
CA GLY A 49 8.11 5.33 12.71
C GLY A 49 6.64 5.30 13.17
N GLU A 50 6.40 5.70 14.41
CA GLU A 50 5.05 5.74 15.01
C GLU A 50 4.16 6.88 14.47
N HIS A 51 4.79 7.89 13.87
CA HIS A 51 4.14 9.07 13.30
C HIS A 51 3.56 8.84 11.90
N ARG A 52 3.63 7.60 11.38
CA ARG A 52 3.01 7.22 10.11
C ARG A 52 1.53 7.60 10.08
N PRO A 53 1.04 8.23 8.99
CA PRO A 53 -0.38 8.41 8.79
C PRO A 53 -1.12 7.07 8.80
N GLU A 54 -2.39 7.07 9.19
CA GLU A 54 -3.21 5.85 9.28
C GLU A 54 -3.23 5.04 7.97
N SER A 55 -3.25 5.73 6.82
CA SER A 55 -3.17 5.10 5.51
C SER A 55 -1.85 4.36 5.27
N CYS A 56 -0.74 4.87 5.81
CA CYS A 56 0.56 4.21 5.73
C CYS A 56 0.65 3.03 6.70
N LYS A 57 0.01 3.11 7.87
CA LYS A 57 -0.05 2.00 8.84
C LYS A 57 -0.86 0.82 8.30
N LYS A 58 -1.96 1.11 7.59
CA LYS A 58 -2.83 0.07 7.02
C LYS A 58 -2.31 -0.52 5.71
N PHE A 59 -1.40 0.14 4.99
CA PHE A 59 -0.85 -0.38 3.74
C PHE A 59 -0.10 -1.71 3.99
N PRO A 60 -0.27 -2.77 3.17
CA PRO A 60 -0.96 -2.84 1.88
C PRO A 60 -2.47 -3.20 1.93
N TYR A 61 -3.12 -2.92 3.05
CA TYR A 61 -4.57 -3.09 3.29
C TYR A 61 -5.02 -4.55 3.17
N THR A 62 -4.21 -5.47 3.68
CA THR A 62 -4.48 -6.92 3.63
C THR A 62 -5.43 -7.41 4.72
N ASP A 63 -5.66 -6.61 5.76
CA ASP A 63 -6.46 -6.90 6.95
C ASP A 63 -7.84 -6.21 6.94
N GLN A 64 -8.29 -5.73 5.78
CA GLN A 64 -9.57 -5.03 5.68
C GLN A 64 -10.75 -6.02 5.55
N PRO A 65 -11.93 -5.72 6.11
CA PRO A 65 -13.11 -6.59 6.02
C PRO A 65 -13.49 -6.96 4.58
N GLU A 66 -13.40 -5.99 3.67
CA GLU A 66 -13.69 -6.10 2.24
C GLU A 66 -12.54 -6.69 1.42
N ARG A 67 -11.41 -7.06 2.04
CA ARG A 67 -10.23 -7.54 1.31
C ARG A 67 -10.56 -8.75 0.46
N LEU A 68 -11.31 -9.73 0.98
CA LEU A 68 -11.70 -10.92 0.20
C LEU A 68 -12.46 -10.56 -1.07
N HIS A 69 -13.39 -9.60 -1.00
CA HIS A 69 -14.14 -9.15 -2.18
C HIS A 69 -13.22 -8.48 -3.21
N SER A 70 -12.26 -7.66 -2.75
CA SER A 70 -11.29 -7.01 -3.66
C SER A 70 -10.39 -8.01 -4.41
N LEU A 71 -10.26 -9.24 -3.93
CA LEU A 71 -9.45 -10.29 -4.56
C LEU A 71 -10.24 -11.08 -5.62
N TYR A 72 -11.57 -10.95 -5.68
CA TYR A 72 -12.38 -11.71 -6.66
C TYR A 72 -12.04 -11.35 -8.11
N SER A 73 -11.71 -10.10 -8.40
CA SER A 73 -11.24 -9.69 -9.74
C SER A 73 -9.96 -10.41 -10.17
N MET A 74 -9.17 -10.93 -9.23
CA MET A 74 -8.02 -11.76 -9.58
C MET A 74 -8.44 -13.13 -10.09
N LEU A 75 -9.58 -13.69 -9.65
CA LEU A 75 -10.12 -14.92 -10.23
C LEU A 75 -10.52 -14.72 -11.68
N GLU A 76 -11.16 -13.58 -12.00
CA GLU A 76 -11.50 -13.21 -13.39
C GLU A 76 -10.24 -13.09 -14.25
N ALA A 77 -9.19 -12.47 -13.73
CA ALA A 77 -7.91 -12.35 -14.44
C ALA A 77 -7.22 -13.71 -14.66
N ILE A 78 -7.26 -14.60 -13.65
CA ILE A 78 -6.70 -15.96 -13.72
C ILE A 78 -7.44 -16.82 -14.76
N GLU A 79 -8.76 -16.67 -14.88
CA GLU A 79 -9.58 -17.43 -15.83
C GLU A 79 -9.22 -17.10 -17.29
N VAL A 80 -8.90 -15.84 -17.59
CA VAL A 80 -8.66 -15.39 -18.97
C VAL A 80 -7.18 -15.37 -19.34
N CYS A 81 -6.27 -15.10 -18.40
CA CYS A 81 -4.85 -14.91 -18.70
C CYS A 81 -3.99 -16.11 -18.25
N PRO A 82 -3.37 -16.85 -19.19
CA PRO A 82 -2.54 -18.02 -18.85
C PRO A 82 -1.30 -17.66 -18.02
N VAL A 83 -0.77 -16.45 -18.17
CA VAL A 83 0.36 -15.96 -17.36
C VAL A 83 -0.08 -15.75 -15.91
N ALA A 84 -1.25 -15.15 -15.68
CA ALA A 84 -1.79 -14.97 -14.34
C ALA A 84 -2.07 -16.31 -13.67
N PHE A 85 -2.65 -17.27 -14.40
CA PHE A 85 -2.84 -18.63 -13.92
C PHE A 85 -1.53 -19.30 -13.46
N GLU A 86 -0.50 -19.28 -14.30
CA GLU A 86 0.80 -19.89 -13.98
C GLU A 86 1.46 -19.24 -12.76
N ILE A 87 1.37 -17.91 -12.62
CA ILE A 87 1.85 -17.19 -11.43
C ILE A 87 1.15 -17.74 -10.17
N TYR A 88 -0.18 -17.87 -10.20
CA TYR A 88 -0.95 -18.37 -9.07
C TYR A 88 -0.66 -19.83 -8.74
N GLU A 89 -0.50 -20.69 -9.72
CA GLU A 89 -0.12 -22.10 -9.50
C GLU A 89 1.26 -22.23 -8.84
N ARG A 90 2.21 -21.35 -9.17
CA ARG A 90 3.51 -21.29 -8.49
C ARG A 90 3.37 -20.81 -7.05
N LEU A 91 2.59 -19.75 -6.80
CA LEU A 91 2.36 -19.23 -5.44
C LEU A 91 1.68 -20.30 -4.56
N LYS A 92 0.72 -21.06 -5.09
CA LYS A 92 0.09 -22.17 -4.37
C LYS A 92 1.13 -23.19 -3.88
N LYS A 93 2.13 -23.51 -4.71
CA LYS A 93 3.23 -24.41 -4.32
C LYS A 93 4.13 -23.78 -3.26
N GLU A 94 4.54 -22.52 -3.46
CA GLU A 94 5.43 -21.79 -2.55
C GLU A 94 4.84 -21.65 -1.13
N TYR A 95 3.57 -21.31 -1.02
CA TYR A 95 2.88 -21.15 0.26
C TYR A 95 2.26 -22.46 0.79
N GLY A 96 2.51 -23.60 0.14
CA GLY A 96 2.01 -24.91 0.59
C GLY A 96 0.48 -24.99 0.66
N PHE A 97 -0.20 -24.39 -0.31
CA PHE A 97 -1.67 -24.39 -0.38
C PHE A 97 -2.18 -25.82 -0.53
N ARG A 98 -2.93 -26.30 0.48
CA ARG A 98 -3.50 -27.65 0.50
C ARG A 98 -4.97 -27.58 0.09
N HIS A 99 -5.34 -28.26 -0.99
CA HIS A 99 -6.74 -28.52 -1.27
C HIS A 99 -7.29 -29.44 -0.17
N ARG A 100 -8.12 -28.89 0.72
CA ARG A 100 -9.04 -29.69 1.50
C ARG A 100 -10.14 -30.15 0.55
N ARG A 101 -10.10 -31.43 0.18
CA ARG A 101 -11.25 -32.11 -0.43
C ARG A 101 -12.33 -32.34 0.61
#